data_AF-A0A9D6I6J0-F1
#
_entry.id   AF-A0A9D6I6J0-F1
#
_cell.length_a   1.000
_cell.length_b   1.000
_cell.length_c   1.000
_cell.angle_alpha   90.00
_cell.angle_beta   90.00
_cell.angle_gamma   90.00
#
_symmetry.space_group_name_H-M   'P 1'
#
loop_
_entity.id
_entity.type
_entity.pdbx_description
1 polymer ?
#
loop_
_entity_poly.entity_id
_entity_poly.type
_entity_poly.pdbx_seq_one_letter_code
_entity_poly.pdbx_strand_id
1 'polypeptide(L)'
;MTGPDGERLCLSRRAFLLSGGSAVTILALAGVSRAFGEGAALKVASYPRRKIGRVSQLKVDQPVSFQYPWKDFNSTNMLVKLGVPAGGGVGPDQDIVAFSTLCTHMGGPLAG
;
A
#
# COMPACT_ATOMS: atom_id res chain seq x y z
N MET A 1 -4.85 -2.53 57.77
CA MET A 1 -6.26 -2.90 57.53
C MET A 1 -6.29 -4.41 57.34
N THR A 2 -6.68 -5.16 58.38
CA THR A 2 -6.78 -6.63 58.39
C THR A 2 -8.22 -7.02 58.02
N GLY A 3 -8.38 -7.99 57.11
CA GLY A 3 -9.69 -8.58 56.79
C GLY A 3 -10.23 -9.44 57.94
N PRO A 4 -11.51 -9.84 57.89
CA PRO A 4 -12.25 -10.43 59.01
C PRO A 4 -11.67 -11.75 59.57
N ASP A 5 -10.77 -12.41 58.84
CA ASP A 5 -10.23 -13.72 59.23
C ASP A 5 -8.75 -13.69 59.67
N GLY A 6 -8.15 -12.51 59.91
CA GLY A 6 -6.81 -12.41 60.52
C GLY A 6 -5.64 -12.92 59.67
N GLU A 7 -5.86 -13.29 58.41
CA GLU A 7 -4.77 -13.60 57.49
C GLU A 7 -3.97 -12.33 57.14
N ARG A 8 -2.70 -12.37 57.52
CA ARG A 8 -1.68 -11.42 57.04
C ARG A 8 -1.66 -11.54 55.52
N LEU A 9 -1.72 -10.43 54.79
CA LEU A 9 -1.53 -10.35 53.33
C LEU A 9 -0.08 -10.73 52.93
N CYS A 10 0.39 -11.89 53.37
CA CYS A 10 1.72 -12.39 53.13
C CYS A 10 1.71 -13.18 51.83
N LEU A 11 2.04 -12.51 50.73
CA LEU A 11 2.39 -13.20 49.49
C LEU A 11 3.53 -14.19 49.78
N SER A 12 3.34 -15.46 49.43
CA SER A 12 4.42 -16.44 49.49
C SER A 12 5.50 -16.09 48.46
N ARG A 13 6.77 -16.43 48.73
CA ARG A 13 7.87 -16.26 47.77
C ARG A 13 7.55 -16.91 46.42
N ARG A 14 6.88 -18.07 46.43
CA ARG A 14 6.42 -18.75 45.22
C ARG A 14 5.39 -17.90 44.46
N ALA A 15 4.38 -17.37 45.14
CA ALA A 15 3.37 -16.52 44.53
C ALA A 15 3.98 -15.22 43.96
N PHE A 16 4.95 -14.63 44.66
CA PHE A 16 5.68 -13.46 44.19
C PHE A 16 6.50 -13.75 42.92
N LEU A 17 7.22 -14.87 42.88
CA LEU A 17 8.01 -15.26 41.71
C LEU A 17 7.13 -15.64 40.50
N LEU A 18 6.01 -16.34 40.74
CA LEU A 18 5.08 -16.71 39.67
C LEU A 18 4.38 -15.47 39.10
N SER A 19 3.85 -14.59 39.95
CA SER A 19 3.17 -13.36 39.50
C SER A 19 4.13 -12.36 38.85
N GLY A 20 5.32 -12.15 39.44
CA GLY A 20 6.36 -11.29 38.87
C GLY A 20 6.91 -11.82 37.54
N GLY A 21 7.13 -13.13 37.44
CA GLY A 21 7.57 -13.79 36.20
C GLY A 21 6.56 -13.66 35.06
N SER A 22 5.26 -13.83 35.35
CA SER A 22 4.18 -13.67 34.37
C SER A 22 4.02 -12.23 33.87
N ALA A 23 4.27 -11.22 34.71
CA ALA A 23 4.17 -9.82 34.30
C ALA A 23 5.24 -9.44 33.25
N VAL A 24 6.46 -9.99 33.38
CA VAL A 24 7.57 -9.71 32.45
C VAL A 24 7.34 -10.35 31.08
N THR A 25 6.76 -11.56 31.03
CA THR A 25 6.48 -12.24 29.74
C THR A 25 5.39 -11.54 28.93
N ILE A 26 4.39 -10.94 29.58
CA ILE A 26 3.34 -10.16 28.90
C ILE A 26 3.90 -8.89 28.27
N LEU A 27 4.82 -8.19 28.94
CA LEU A 27 5.48 -7.00 28.38
C LEU A 27 6.42 -7.35 27.22
N ALA A 28 7.04 -8.52 27.22
CA ALA A 28 7.87 -9.01 26.10
C ALA A 28 7.04 -9.25 24.82
N LEU A 29 5.75 -9.54 24.95
CA LEU A 29 4.83 -9.70 23.81
C LEU A 29 4.42 -8.36 23.17
N ALA A 30 4.69 -7.20 23.78
CA ALA A 30 4.41 -5.91 23.16
C ALA A 30 5.19 -5.69 21.84
N GLY A 31 6.34 -6.37 21.67
CA GLY A 31 7.09 -6.39 20.41
C GLY A 31 6.38 -7.14 19.28
N VAL A 32 5.51 -8.10 19.61
CA VAL A 32 4.70 -8.86 18.63
C VAL A 32 3.73 -7.92 17.93
N SER A 33 3.08 -7.01 18.66
CA SER A 33 2.21 -5.99 18.07
C SER A 33 2.93 -5.06 17.09
N ARG A 34 4.24 -4.83 17.27
CA ARG A 34 5.06 -4.07 16.31
C ARG A 34 5.46 -4.90 15.10
N ALA A 35 5.77 -6.18 15.29
CA ALA A 35 6.13 -7.09 14.21
C ALA A 35 4.95 -7.38 13.25
N PHE A 36 3.73 -7.35 13.75
CA PHE A 36 2.50 -7.58 12.96
C PHE A 36 1.70 -6.32 12.66
N GLY A 37 2.06 -5.18 13.27
CA GLY A 37 1.29 -3.94 13.26
C GLY A 37 2.13 -2.72 12.87
N GLU A 38 3.14 -2.89 12.02
CA GLU A 38 3.69 -1.78 11.28
C GLU A 38 2.67 -1.38 10.21
N GLY A 39 1.63 -0.67 10.64
CA GLY A 39 0.66 -0.07 9.73
C GLY A 39 1.42 0.69 8.66
N ALA A 40 1.06 0.47 7.39
CA ALA A 40 1.76 1.06 6.25
C ALA A 40 1.98 2.54 6.51
N ALA A 41 3.24 2.95 6.71
CA ALA A 41 3.57 4.34 6.91
C ALA A 41 2.91 5.14 5.79
N LEU A 42 2.08 6.12 6.14
CA LEU A 42 1.43 7.02 5.20
C LEU A 42 2.52 7.78 4.44
N LYS A 43 2.98 7.20 3.33
CA LYS A 43 3.93 7.82 2.42
C LYS A 43 3.12 8.56 1.38
N VAL A 44 3.39 9.86 1.25
CA VAL A 44 2.96 10.60 0.06
C VAL A 44 3.62 9.93 -1.13
N ALA A 45 2.82 9.35 -2.03
CA ALA A 45 3.33 8.73 -3.23
C ALA A 45 3.97 9.82 -4.10
N SER A 46 5.28 9.70 -4.35
CA SER A 46 6.00 10.55 -5.30
C SER A 46 6.17 9.77 -6.60
N TYR A 47 5.78 10.42 -7.71
CA TYR A 47 5.85 9.81 -9.02
C TYR A 47 6.81 10.58 -9.93
N PRO A 48 7.70 9.89 -10.66
CA PRO A 48 8.67 10.57 -11.51
C PRO A 48 7.97 11.24 -12.70
N ARG A 49 8.41 12.44 -13.08
CA ARG A 49 8.03 13.02 -14.38
C ARG A 49 8.85 12.34 -15.47
N ARG A 50 8.20 11.51 -16.30
CA ARG A 50 8.86 10.75 -17.38
C ARG A 50 8.27 11.09 -18.74
N LYS A 51 9.14 11.27 -19.73
CA LYS A 51 8.74 11.43 -21.12
C LYS A 51 8.27 10.08 -21.67
N ILE A 52 7.01 10.00 -22.06
CA ILE A 52 6.40 8.79 -22.65
C ILE A 52 6.49 8.81 -24.19
N GLY A 53 6.22 9.96 -24.81
CA GLY A 53 6.22 10.10 -26.27
C GLY A 53 6.19 11.55 -26.74
N ARG A 54 5.97 11.75 -28.04
CA ARG A 54 5.70 13.06 -28.66
C ARG A 54 4.32 13.05 -29.29
N VAL A 55 3.58 14.14 -29.14
CA VAL A 55 2.23 14.29 -29.70
C VAL A 55 2.24 14.11 -31.23
N SER A 56 3.24 14.63 -31.92
CA SER A 56 3.40 14.50 -33.38
C SER A 56 3.61 13.07 -33.88
N GLN A 57 3.91 12.12 -32.98
CA GLN A 57 4.12 10.71 -33.30
C GLN A 57 2.89 9.85 -33.00
N LEU A 58 1.85 10.41 -32.36
CA LEU A 58 0.62 9.69 -32.04
C LEU A 58 -0.29 9.66 -33.27
N LYS A 59 -0.82 8.47 -33.55
CA LYS A 59 -1.84 8.25 -34.58
C LYS A 59 -3.16 7.96 -33.89
N VAL A 60 -4.25 8.42 -34.50
CA VAL A 60 -5.60 8.16 -33.99
C VAL A 60 -5.83 6.65 -33.94
N ASP A 61 -6.37 6.18 -32.82
CA ASP A 61 -6.72 4.78 -32.57
C ASP A 61 -5.54 3.79 -32.68
N GLN A 62 -4.31 4.26 -32.44
CA GLN A 62 -3.12 3.40 -32.36
C GLN A 62 -2.47 3.53 -30.98
N PRO A 63 -2.75 2.58 -30.06
CA PRO A 63 -2.17 2.60 -28.72
C PRO A 63 -0.65 2.41 -28.73
N VAL A 64 0.03 3.15 -27.85
CA VAL A 64 1.47 3.02 -27.59
C VAL A 64 1.66 2.46 -26.19
N SER A 65 2.26 1.27 -26.09
CA SER A 65 2.56 0.64 -24.81
C SER A 65 3.77 1.30 -24.13
N PHE A 66 3.69 1.49 -22.81
CA PHE A 66 4.79 2.01 -22.00
C PHE A 66 4.70 1.53 -20.55
N GLN A 67 5.80 1.67 -19.81
CA GLN A 67 5.82 1.36 -18.37
C GLN A 67 5.82 2.65 -17.54
N TYR A 68 4.98 2.73 -16.51
CA TYR A 68 4.89 3.81 -15.51
C TYR A 68 4.18 3.37 -14.22
N PRO A 69 4.68 3.75 -13.02
CA PRO A 69 5.85 4.60 -12.77
C PRO A 69 7.18 3.84 -12.71
N TRP A 70 7.17 2.53 -12.48
CA TRP A 70 8.38 1.69 -12.44
C TRP A 70 8.67 1.05 -13.81
N LYS A 71 9.76 0.29 -13.88
CA LYS A 71 10.16 -0.50 -15.06
C LYS A 71 9.89 -1.98 -14.81
N ASP A 72 8.63 -2.32 -14.59
CA ASP A 72 8.18 -3.68 -14.29
C ASP A 72 6.84 -3.99 -14.98
N PHE A 73 6.42 -5.26 -14.89
CA PHE A 73 5.17 -5.75 -15.47
C PHE A 73 3.93 -5.09 -14.85
N ASN A 74 3.96 -4.80 -13.55
CA ASN A 74 2.85 -4.18 -12.82
C ASN A 74 2.62 -2.72 -13.21
N SER A 75 3.58 -2.13 -13.92
CA SER A 75 3.55 -0.77 -14.41
C SER A 75 3.19 -0.68 -15.89
N THR A 76 2.54 -1.68 -16.49
CA THR A 76 2.20 -1.66 -17.93
C THR A 76 0.99 -0.77 -18.20
N ASN A 77 1.13 0.16 -19.15
CA ASN A 77 0.14 1.14 -19.53
C ASN A 77 0.07 1.30 -21.06
N MET A 78 -1.02 1.88 -21.55
CA MET A 78 -1.20 2.32 -22.94
C MET A 78 -1.46 3.81 -23.00
N LEU A 79 -0.91 4.48 -24.01
CA LEU A 79 -1.18 5.86 -24.40
C LEU A 79 -1.92 5.83 -25.74
N VAL A 80 -3.06 6.52 -25.86
CA VAL A 80 -3.87 6.50 -27.09
C VAL A 80 -4.37 7.91 -27.44
N LYS A 81 -4.39 8.22 -28.73
CA LYS A 81 -5.07 9.40 -29.29
C LYS A 81 -6.44 8.95 -29.82
N LEU A 82 -7.52 9.45 -29.24
CA LEU A 82 -8.88 9.00 -29.55
C LEU A 82 -9.46 9.64 -30.82
N GLY A 83 -8.97 10.81 -31.25
CA GLY A 83 -9.55 11.55 -32.38
C GLY A 83 -10.83 12.33 -32.02
N VAL A 84 -11.33 12.17 -30.80
CA VAL A 84 -12.46 12.91 -30.23
C VAL A 84 -12.12 13.33 -28.79
N PRO A 85 -12.64 14.47 -28.30
CA PRO A 85 -12.37 14.92 -26.94
C PRO A 85 -12.73 13.89 -25.87
N ALA A 86 -11.85 13.74 -24.88
CA ALA A 86 -11.99 12.79 -23.79
C ALA A 86 -12.06 13.50 -22.43
N GLY A 87 -12.73 12.89 -21.47
CA GLY A 87 -12.71 13.34 -20.07
C GLY A 87 -11.28 13.28 -19.52
N GLY A 88 -10.68 14.45 -19.27
CA GLY A 88 -9.29 14.55 -18.81
C GLY A 88 -8.23 14.34 -19.90
N GLY A 89 -8.63 14.35 -21.18
CA GLY A 89 -7.70 14.26 -22.29
C GLY A 89 -6.77 15.47 -22.38
N VAL A 90 -5.52 15.23 -22.78
CA VAL A 90 -4.49 16.27 -22.93
C VAL A 90 -4.19 16.56 -24.40
N GLY A 91 -3.42 17.61 -24.66
CA GLY A 91 -3.05 18.04 -26.02
C GLY A 91 -4.07 19.02 -26.63
N PRO A 92 -3.82 19.52 -27.86
CA PRO A 92 -4.64 20.55 -28.49
C PRO A 92 -6.11 20.14 -28.68
N ASP A 93 -6.35 18.87 -29.02
CA ASP A 93 -7.68 18.33 -29.31
C ASP A 93 -8.35 17.69 -28.08
N GLN A 94 -7.68 17.70 -26.91
CA GLN A 94 -8.13 17.06 -25.67
C GLN A 94 -8.48 15.57 -25.81
N ASP A 95 -7.77 14.85 -26.68
CA ASP A 95 -8.11 13.49 -27.08
C ASP A 95 -7.02 12.45 -26.74
N ILE A 96 -5.96 12.87 -26.04
CA ILE A 96 -4.86 11.98 -25.64
C ILE A 96 -5.07 11.53 -24.21
N VAL A 97 -5.18 10.23 -24.00
CA VAL A 97 -5.38 9.61 -22.67
C VAL A 97 -4.42 8.44 -22.46
N ALA A 98 -4.16 8.11 -21.20
CA ALA A 98 -3.33 6.97 -20.84
C ALA A 98 -3.91 6.21 -19.64
N PHE A 99 -3.85 4.89 -19.71
CA PHE A 99 -4.40 4.00 -18.69
C PHE A 99 -3.49 2.79 -18.45
N SER A 100 -3.57 2.22 -17.24
CA SER A 100 -2.99 0.90 -16.99
C SER A 100 -3.69 -0.14 -17.84
N THR A 101 -2.92 -1.09 -18.37
CA THR A 101 -3.44 -2.24 -19.11
C THR A 101 -3.57 -3.47 -18.23
N LEU A 102 -3.59 -3.30 -16.90
CA LEU A 102 -3.87 -4.36 -15.95
C LEU A 102 -5.29 -4.20 -15.42
N CYS A 103 -6.06 -5.28 -15.49
CA CYS A 103 -7.41 -5.31 -14.97
C CYS A 103 -7.38 -5.09 -13.45
N THR A 104 -8.12 -4.09 -12.97
CA THR A 104 -8.20 -3.76 -11.55
C THR A 104 -8.93 -4.83 -10.72
N HIS A 105 -9.55 -5.82 -11.36
CA HIS A 105 -10.15 -6.96 -10.67
C HIS A 105 -9.09 -7.87 -10.04
N MET A 106 -8.21 -8.48 -10.86
CA MET A 106 -7.20 -9.45 -10.41
C MET A 106 -5.86 -9.36 -11.15
N GLY A 107 -5.59 -8.24 -11.83
CA GLY A 107 -4.29 -7.96 -12.45
C GLY A 107 -4.02 -8.67 -13.78
N GLY A 108 -5.03 -9.28 -14.41
CA GLY A 108 -4.90 -9.86 -15.75
C GLY A 108 -4.61 -8.80 -16.83
N PRO A 109 -3.86 -9.13 -17.89
CA PRO A 109 -3.58 -8.19 -18.98
C PRO A 109 -4.86 -7.89 -19.78
N LEU A 110 -5.06 -6.61 -20.10
CA LEU A 110 -6.15 -6.14 -20.97
C LEU A 110 -5.74 -6.08 -22.45
N ALA A 111 -4.45 -6.18 -22.73
CA ALA A 111 -3.94 -6.34 -24.09
C ALA A 111 -4.16 -7.81 -24.51
N GLY A 112 -5.27 -8.06 -25.20
CA GLY A 112 -5.63 -9.34 -25.82
C GLY A 112 -5.49 -9.28 -27.32
#